data_AF-A0A838WMP7-F1
#
_entry.id   AF-A0A838WMP7-F1
#
_cell.length_a   1.000
_cell.length_b   1.000
_cell.length_c   1.000
_cell.angle_alpha   90.00
_cell.angle_beta   90.00
_cell.angle_gamma   90.00
#
_symmetry.space_group_name_H-M   'P 1'
#
loop_
_entity.id
_entity.type
_entity.pdbx_description
1 polymer ?
#
loop_
_entity_poly.entity_id
_entity_poly.type
_entity_poly.pdbx_seq_one_letter_code
_entity_poly.pdbx_strand_id
1 'polypeptide(L)'
;MQNYAWGHDSYIADLQGRDPSGDPEAELWFGAHPSAPSETSQGPLDSVIARDPQAQLGYDGTLPFLVKLLAAAKPLSLQAHPSLE
;
A
#
# COMPACT_ATOMS: atom_id res chain seq x y z
N MET A 1 3.50 -2.25 -5.27
CA MET A 1 4.40 -1.10 -5.44
C MET A 1 3.69 -0.08 -6.30
N GLN A 2 3.80 1.22 -5.98
CA GLN A 2 3.32 2.30 -6.85
C GLN A 2 4.53 3.08 -7.38
N ASN A 3 4.68 3.14 -8.70
CA ASN A 3 5.83 3.73 -9.38
C ASN A 3 5.56 5.16 -9.86
N TYR A 4 5.16 6.04 -8.95
CA TYR A 4 4.89 7.43 -9.32
C TYR A 4 6.19 8.20 -9.58
N ALA A 5 6.18 9.10 -10.56
CA ALA A 5 7.37 9.85 -11.01
C ALA A 5 8.01 10.78 -9.96
N TRP A 6 7.41 10.94 -8.79
CA TRP A 6 7.96 11.67 -7.65
C TRP A 6 8.73 10.78 -6.66
N GLY A 7 8.63 9.45 -6.83
CA GLY A 7 9.27 8.46 -5.97
C GLY A 7 10.79 8.47 -6.06
N HIS A 8 11.43 7.82 -5.09
CA HIS A 8 12.87 7.62 -5.06
C HIS A 8 13.25 6.35 -5.80
N ASP A 9 14.39 6.37 -6.50
CA ASP A 9 14.78 5.26 -7.39
C ASP A 9 15.39 4.05 -6.67
N SER A 10 15.60 4.08 -5.34
CA SER A 10 16.32 3.01 -4.62
C SER A 10 15.93 2.83 -3.15
N TYR A 11 15.45 3.87 -2.46
CA TYR A 11 15.29 3.84 -1.01
C TYR A 11 14.46 2.64 -0.48
N ILE A 12 13.36 2.29 -1.16
CA ILE A 12 12.54 1.16 -0.77
C ILE A 12 13.25 -0.17 -1.08
N ALA A 13 13.92 -0.27 -2.23
CA ALA A 13 14.75 -1.43 -2.59
C ALA A 13 15.86 -1.68 -1.55
N ASP A 14 16.57 -0.63 -1.15
CA ASP A 14 17.64 -0.68 -0.16
C ASP A 14 17.11 -1.14 1.21
N LEU A 15 15.97 -0.60 1.65
CA LEU A 15 15.31 -1.05 2.89
C LEU A 15 14.89 -2.53 2.85
N GLN A 16 14.56 -3.04 1.67
CA GLN A 16 14.17 -4.43 1.46
C GLN A 16 15.38 -5.35 1.20
N GLY A 17 16.59 -4.80 1.06
CA GLY A 17 17.80 -5.56 0.74
C GLY A 17 17.77 -6.18 -0.66
N ARG A 18 17.12 -5.53 -1.63
CA ARG A 18 17.06 -5.96 -3.03
C ARG A 18 17.65 -4.91 -3.97
N ASP A 19 17.99 -5.31 -5.18
CA ASP A 19 18.36 -4.36 -6.22
C ASP A 19 17.15 -3.47 -6.61
N PRO A 20 17.39 -2.19 -6.94
CA PRO A 20 16.37 -1.31 -7.50
C PRO A 20 15.72 -1.89 -8.76
N SER A 21 14.42 -1.64 -8.94
CA SER A 21 13.68 -2.14 -10.11
C SER A 21 14.08 -1.44 -11.42
N GLY A 22 14.70 -0.25 -11.34
CA GLY A 22 14.97 0.64 -12.47
C GLY A 22 13.91 1.72 -12.69
N ASP A 23 12.76 1.63 -12.00
CA ASP A 23 11.71 2.65 -12.00
C ASP A 23 11.65 3.38 -10.65
N PRO A 24 11.17 4.64 -10.58
CA PRO A 24 10.91 5.31 -9.31
C PRO A 24 9.97 4.51 -8.42
N GLU A 25 10.29 4.36 -7.15
CA GLU A 25 9.49 3.62 -6.16
C GLU A 25 8.92 4.61 -5.13
N ALA A 26 7.65 4.98 -5.33
CA ALA A 26 7.04 6.08 -4.59
C ALA A 26 6.33 5.62 -3.32
N GLU A 27 5.50 4.58 -3.45
CA GLU A 27 4.72 4.04 -2.33
C GLU A 27 4.75 2.51 -2.31
N LEU A 28 5.09 1.94 -1.15
CA LEU A 28 4.85 0.54 -0.86
C LEU A 28 3.60 0.42 0.02
N TRP A 29 2.62 -0.36 -0.44
CA TRP A 29 1.31 -0.49 0.19
C TRP A 29 1.17 -1.82 0.91
N PHE A 30 0.67 -1.76 2.15
CA PHE A 30 0.32 -2.90 2.97
C PHE A 30 -1.16 -2.82 3.33
N GLY A 31 -1.95 -3.76 2.83
CA GLY A 31 -3.39 -3.80 3.10
C GLY A 31 -4.18 -4.46 1.97
N ALA A 32 -5.49 -4.28 2.03
CA ALA A 32 -6.46 -4.91 1.16
C ALA A 32 -7.07 -3.93 0.14
N HIS A 33 -6.32 -2.92 -0.28
CA HIS A 33 -6.85 -1.94 -1.23
C HIS A 33 -7.07 -2.59 -2.61
N PRO A 34 -8.26 -2.53 -3.22
CA PRO A 34 -8.60 -3.31 -4.42
C PRO A 34 -7.67 -3.09 -5.62
N SER A 35 -7.09 -1.89 -5.76
CA SER A 35 -6.16 -1.58 -6.87
C SER A 35 -4.78 -2.21 -6.72
N ALA A 36 -4.37 -2.59 -5.50
CA ALA A 36 -3.06 -3.17 -5.22
C ALA A 36 -3.07 -3.87 -3.85
N PRO A 37 -3.80 -5.00 -3.72
CA PRO A 37 -3.84 -5.75 -2.47
C PRO A 37 -2.46 -6.36 -2.18
N SER A 38 -2.14 -6.53 -0.89
CA SER A 38 -0.98 -7.30 -0.48
C SER A 38 -1.19 -8.77 -0.79
N GLU A 39 -0.12 -9.44 -1.23
CA GLU A 39 -0.14 -10.88 -1.46
C GLU A 39 0.07 -11.66 -0.16
N THR A 40 -0.66 -12.76 -0.03
CA THR A 40 -0.51 -13.72 1.07
C THR A 40 -0.31 -15.13 0.50
N SER A 41 0.00 -16.12 1.36
CA SER A 41 0.04 -17.51 0.93
C SER A 41 -1.31 -18.08 0.45
N GLN A 42 -2.42 -17.39 0.72
CA GLN A 42 -3.78 -17.77 0.33
C GLN A 42 -4.32 -16.94 -0.86
N GLY A 43 -3.47 -16.07 -1.43
CA GLY A 43 -3.79 -15.13 -2.49
C GLY A 43 -3.89 -13.68 -2.02
N PRO A 44 -4.47 -12.80 -2.84
CA PRO A 44 -4.63 -11.37 -2.52
C PRO A 44 -5.43 -11.14 -1.23
N LEU A 45 -4.95 -10.25 -0.37
CA LEU A 45 -5.52 -10.03 0.97
C LEU A 45 -6.99 -9.57 0.93
N ASP A 46 -7.37 -8.77 -0.06
CA ASP A 46 -8.77 -8.37 -0.27
C ASP A 46 -9.69 -9.57 -0.51
N SER A 47 -9.25 -10.52 -1.33
CA SER A 47 -9.96 -11.76 -1.62
C SER A 47 -9.97 -12.70 -0.41
N VAL A 48 -8.89 -12.74 0.36
CA VAL A 48 -8.83 -13.52 1.62
C VAL A 48 -9.83 -12.99 2.64
N ILE A 49 -9.88 -11.67 2.83
CA ILE A 49 -10.85 -11.01 3.72
C ILE A 49 -12.28 -11.27 3.23
N ALA A 50 -12.55 -11.10 1.93
CA ALA A 50 -13.90 -11.28 1.39
C ALA A 50 -14.47 -12.70 1.56
N ARG A 51 -13.61 -13.73 1.67
CA ARG A 51 -14.04 -15.12 1.89
C ARG A 51 -14.55 -15.38 3.31
N ASP A 52 -13.97 -14.72 4.31
CA ASP A 52 -14.39 -14.86 5.72
C ASP A 52 -14.04 -13.59 6.52
N PRO A 53 -14.82 -12.50 6.39
CA PRO A 53 -14.52 -11.23 7.06
C PRO A 53 -14.52 -11.37 8.58
N GLN A 54 -15.40 -12.21 9.12
CA GLN A 54 -15.47 -12.48 10.57
C GLN A 54 -14.18 -13.11 11.09
N ALA A 55 -13.63 -14.12 10.41
CA ALA A 55 -12.37 -14.73 10.86
C ALA A 55 -11.15 -13.81 10.67
N GLN A 56 -11.14 -12.97 9.63
CA GLN A 56 -9.98 -12.13 9.31
C GLN A 56 -9.98 -10.78 10.07
N LEU A 57 -11.15 -10.20 10.30
CA LEU A 57 -11.32 -8.85 10.86
C LEU A 57 -12.07 -8.84 12.20
N GLY A 58 -12.84 -9.88 12.53
CA GLY A 58 -13.73 -9.92 13.69
C GLY A 58 -15.06 -9.18 13.48
N TYR A 59 -15.38 -8.78 12.25
CA TYR A 59 -16.65 -8.16 11.87
C TYR A 59 -16.91 -8.29 10.36
N ASP A 60 -18.16 -8.11 9.93
CA ASP A 60 -18.52 -8.06 8.52
C ASP A 60 -18.16 -6.69 7.94
N GLY A 61 -17.15 -6.64 7.06
CA GLY A 61 -16.73 -5.41 6.41
C GLY A 61 -15.42 -5.54 5.66
N THR A 62 -14.79 -4.40 5.41
CA THR A 62 -13.48 -4.29 4.75
C THR A 62 -12.42 -3.78 5.72
N LEU A 63 -11.15 -3.96 5.37
CA LEU A 63 -10.04 -3.40 6.14
C LEU A 63 -10.12 -1.86 6.11
N PRO A 64 -10.23 -1.17 7.26
CA PRO A 64 -10.61 0.24 7.31
C PRO A 64 -9.41 1.19 7.19
N PHE A 65 -8.23 0.65 6.88
CA PHE A 65 -7.00 1.41 6.75
C PHE A 65 -6.10 0.82 5.66
N LEU A 66 -5.18 1.66 5.18
CA LEU A 66 -4.11 1.29 4.27
C LEU A 66 -2.80 1.82 4.87
N VAL A 67 -1.84 0.93 5.11
CA VAL A 67 -0.51 1.34 5.56
C VAL A 67 0.38 1.56 4.35
N LYS A 68 1.15 2.65 4.38
CA LYS A 68 2.04 3.03 3.28
C LYS A 68 3.42 3.37 3.81
N LEU A 69 4.46 2.93 3.11
CA LEU A 69 5.78 3.52 3.19
C LEU A 69 5.97 4.41 1.98
N LEU A 70 6.29 5.68 2.21
CA LEU A 70 6.50 6.68 1.16
C LEU A 70 8.00 6.99 1.06
N ALA A 71 8.54 6.93 -0.15
CA ALA A 71 9.90 7.38 -0.47
C ALA A 71 9.82 8.59 -1.42
N ALA A 72 9.54 9.76 -0.86
CA ALA A 72 9.40 10.99 -1.62
C ALA A 72 10.77 11.58 -2.00
N ALA A 73 11.12 11.54 -3.29
CA ALA A 73 12.33 12.20 -3.82
C ALA A 73 12.06 13.64 -4.27
N LYS A 74 10.79 14.01 -4.46
CA LYS A 74 10.35 15.35 -4.84
C LYS A 74 9.31 15.86 -3.85
N PRO A 75 9.22 17.19 -3.61
CA PRO A 75 8.14 17.77 -2.83
C PRO A 75 6.76 17.38 -3.40
N LEU A 76 5.83 17.05 -2.50
CA LEU A 76 4.45 16.71 -2.85
C LEU A 76 3.54 17.92 -2.65
N SER A 77 2.37 17.89 -3.27
CA SER A 77 1.35 18.94 -3.15
C SER A 77 0.89 19.12 -1.70
N LEU A 78 0.54 20.35 -1.33
CA LEU A 78 -0.22 20.60 -0.09
C LEU A 78 -1.61 19.96 -0.21
N GLN A 79 -2.04 19.31 0.87
CA GLN A 79 -3.31 18.57 0.93
C GLN A 79 -4.11 19.00 2.15
N ALA A 80 -5.44 18.91 2.03
CA ALA A 80 -6.38 19.02 3.13
C ALA A 80 -7.39 17.87 3.01
N HIS A 81 -7.81 17.33 4.14
CA HIS A 81 -8.84 16.30 4.19
C HIS A 81 -10.09 16.89 4.84
N PRO A 82 -11.27 16.77 4.20
CA PRO A 82 -12.51 17.25 4.78
C PRO A 82 -12.86 16.47 6.06
N SER A 83 -13.54 17.14 6.99
CA SER A 83 -14.23 16.49 8.11
C SER A 83 -15.48 15.75 7.63
N LEU A 84 -16.07 14.96 8.52
CA LEU A 84 -17.36 14.33 8.31
C LEU A 84 -18.55 15.31 8.50
N GLU A 85 -18.32 16.43 9.17
CA GLU A 85 -19.28 17.54 9.35
C GLU A 85 -19.44 18.39 8.09
#